data_AF-A0A2U9CD09-F1
#
_entry.id   AF-A0A2U9CD09-F1
#
_cell.length_a   1.000
_cell.length_b   1.000
_cell.length_c   1.000
_cell.angle_alpha   90.00
_cell.angle_beta   90.00
_cell.angle_gamma   90.00
#
_symmetry.space_group_name_H-M   'P 1'
#
loop_
_entity.id
_entity.type
_entity.pdbx_description
1 polymer ?
#
loop_
_entity_poly.entity_id
_entity_poly.type
_entity_poly.pdbx_seq_one_letter_code
_entity_poly.pdbx_strand_id
1 'polypeptide(L)'
;MVLISVDRYVAICDPLCYHTKVTQKRVKVSVCLCWTSSLLYNGVILKDSLKNQDTYNSCYGECVVVINFATGAVDVVLTFIGPIAVIVVLYMKVFVVAVSQARAMKSHIAAVTRQGSVRVTARKSERKAARTLGIVVVVFLICFCPSFYPFLMGQDMSTSGAFSIFGVWLLYCNSCINPVIYAFFYPWFRKSIKLIVTLQILQHNSCDAHIL
;
A
#
# COMPACT_ATOMS: atom_id res chain seq x y z
N MET A 1 0.83 -1.16 2.30
CA MET A 1 0.49 -1.78 0.99
C MET A 1 0.58 -3.30 0.98
N VAL A 2 1.59 -3.90 1.63
CA VAL A 2 1.73 -5.38 1.70
C VAL A 2 0.49 -6.04 2.32
N LEU A 3 0.02 -5.59 3.48
CA LEU A 3 -1.17 -6.16 4.13
C LEU A 3 -2.44 -6.09 3.26
N ILE A 4 -2.63 -4.99 2.54
CA ILE A 4 -3.75 -4.83 1.60
C ILE A 4 -3.61 -5.84 0.44
N SER A 5 -2.39 -6.07 -0.04
CA SER A 5 -2.14 -7.04 -1.10
C SER A 5 -2.36 -8.49 -0.64
N VAL A 6 -2.00 -8.81 0.61
CA VAL A 6 -2.28 -10.11 1.24
C VAL A 6 -3.79 -10.33 1.40
N ASP A 7 -4.53 -9.34 1.91
CA ASP A 7 -5.99 -9.40 2.01
C ASP A 7 -6.64 -9.76 0.68
N ARG A 8 -6.19 -9.10 -0.39
CA ARG A 8 -6.72 -9.25 -1.75
C ARG A 8 -6.32 -10.59 -2.36
N TYR A 9 -5.10 -11.03 -2.08
CA TYR A 9 -4.65 -12.37 -2.43
C TYR A 9 -5.56 -13.43 -1.79
N VAL A 10 -5.82 -13.35 -0.48
CA VAL A 10 -6.68 -14.34 0.22
C VAL A 10 -8.12 -14.28 -0.31
N ALA A 11 -8.67 -13.10 -0.57
CA ALA A 11 -10.02 -12.94 -1.12
C ALA A 11 -10.19 -13.60 -2.50
N ILE A 12 -9.18 -13.51 -3.37
CA ILE A 12 -9.25 -13.99 -4.75
C ILE A 12 -8.82 -15.46 -4.87
N CYS A 13 -7.77 -15.86 -4.16
CA CYS A 13 -7.22 -17.21 -4.22
C CYS A 13 -7.99 -18.20 -3.33
N ASP A 14 -8.45 -17.76 -2.15
CA ASP A 14 -9.12 -18.62 -1.16
C ASP A 14 -10.49 -18.08 -0.70
N PRO A 15 -11.45 -17.82 -1.62
CA PRO A 15 -12.71 -17.15 -1.27
C PRO A 15 -13.54 -17.90 -0.23
N LEU A 16 -13.51 -19.24 -0.21
CA LEU A 16 -14.27 -20.06 0.75
C LEU A 16 -13.71 -19.99 2.17
N CYS A 17 -12.40 -19.79 2.30
CA CYS A 17 -11.73 -19.68 3.60
C CYS A 17 -11.53 -18.23 4.03
N TYR A 18 -11.91 -17.24 3.21
CA TYR A 18 -11.67 -15.83 3.47
C TYR A 18 -12.24 -15.39 4.83
N HIS A 19 -13.50 -15.73 5.12
CA HIS A 19 -14.15 -15.37 6.39
C HIS A 19 -13.51 -16.01 7.62
N THR A 20 -12.87 -17.17 7.47
CA THR A 20 -12.15 -17.86 8.55
C THR A 20 -10.72 -17.34 8.71
N LYS A 21 -10.08 -16.94 7.60
CA LYS A 21 -8.69 -16.45 7.58
C LYS A 21 -8.60 -14.98 7.97
N VAL A 22 -9.47 -14.12 7.44
CA VAL A 22 -9.49 -12.66 7.64
C VAL A 22 -10.59 -12.32 8.65
N THR A 23 -10.20 -12.09 9.89
CA THR A 23 -11.11 -11.68 10.98
C THR A 23 -10.77 -10.29 11.48
N GLN A 24 -11.78 -9.58 12.01
CA GLN A 24 -11.61 -8.23 12.57
C GLN A 24 -10.53 -8.18 13.66
N LYS A 25 -10.47 -9.21 14.53
CA LYS A 25 -9.44 -9.30 15.58
C LYS A 25 -8.04 -9.37 14.98
N ARG A 26 -7.83 -10.24 13.98
CA ARG A 26 -6.52 -10.39 13.31
C ARG A 26 -6.11 -9.12 12.56
N VAL A 27 -7.05 -8.48 11.86
CA VAL A 27 -6.77 -7.22 11.14
C VAL A 27 -6.33 -6.12 12.11
N LYS A 28 -7.05 -5.94 13.23
CA LYS A 28 -6.66 -4.95 14.26
C LYS A 28 -5.26 -5.22 14.81
N VAL A 29 -4.96 -6.48 15.17
CA VAL A 29 -3.63 -6.88 15.65
C VAL A 29 -2.55 -6.60 14.61
N SER A 30 -2.76 -6.99 13.34
CA SER A 30 -1.80 -6.73 12.27
C SER A 30 -1.55 -5.24 12.04
N VAL A 31 -2.58 -4.40 12.13
CA VAL A 31 -2.44 -2.94 12.02
C VAL A 31 -1.64 -2.38 13.20
N CYS A 32 -1.96 -2.78 14.43
CA CYS A 32 -1.21 -2.36 15.62
C CYS A 32 0.27 -2.76 15.53
N LEU A 33 0.55 -4.01 15.17
CA LEU A 33 1.93 -4.50 14.97
C LEU A 33 2.67 -3.70 13.89
N CYS A 34 2.00 -3.35 12.80
CA CYS A 34 2.58 -2.54 11.73
C CYS A 34 2.96 -1.12 12.21
N TRP A 35 2.11 -0.50 13.04
CA TRP A 35 2.39 0.80 13.63
C TRP A 35 3.54 0.74 14.64
N THR A 36 3.51 -0.22 15.57
CA THR A 36 4.58 -0.41 16.54
C THR A 36 5.92 -0.68 15.86
N SER A 37 5.93 -1.53 14.83
CA SER A 37 7.14 -1.83 14.04
C SER A 37 7.66 -0.58 13.33
N SER A 38 6.77 0.22 12.74
CA SER A 38 7.14 1.50 12.09
C SER A 38 7.76 2.48 13.10
N LEU A 39 7.17 2.62 14.29
CA LEU A 39 7.68 3.51 15.33
C LEU A 39 9.07 3.07 15.82
N LEU A 40 9.23 1.77 16.10
CA LEU A 40 10.51 1.20 16.52
C LEU A 40 11.57 1.40 15.44
N TYR A 41 11.24 1.10 14.19
CA TYR A 41 12.13 1.26 13.05
C TYR A 41 12.63 2.70 12.87
N ASN A 42 11.70 3.67 12.82
CA ASN A 42 12.05 5.08 12.70
C ASN A 42 12.84 5.57 13.93
N GLY A 43 12.48 5.10 15.13
CA GLY A 43 13.22 5.40 16.35
C GLY A 43 14.67 4.91 16.32
N VAL A 44 14.91 3.70 15.79
CA VAL A 44 16.27 3.14 15.65
C VAL A 44 17.09 3.93 14.63
N ILE A 45 16.51 4.26 13.48
CA ILE A 45 17.21 5.05 12.45
C ILE A 45 17.56 6.46 12.94
N LEU A 46 16.62 7.10 13.66
CA LEU A 46 16.79 8.48 14.10
C LEU A 46 17.61 8.61 15.40
N LYS A 47 17.85 7.50 16.12
CA LYS A 47 18.56 7.47 17.40
C LYS A 47 19.95 8.13 17.31
N ASP A 48 20.71 7.80 16.28
CA ASP A 48 22.07 8.31 16.12
C ASP A 48 22.10 9.79 15.73
N SER A 49 21.10 10.24 14.97
CA SER A 49 20.93 11.66 14.62
C SER A 49 20.49 12.51 15.82
N LEU A 50 19.60 11.99 16.69
CA LEU A 50 19.15 12.68 17.90
C LEU A 50 20.23 12.79 18.97
N LYS A 51 21.13 11.80 19.06
CA LYS A 51 22.20 11.78 20.07
C LYS A 51 23.34 12.76 19.75
N ASN A 52 23.57 13.07 18.49
CA ASN A 52 24.72 13.89 18.03
C ASN A 52 24.31 15.31 17.60
N GLN A 53 23.15 15.81 18.05
CA GLN A 53 22.60 17.10 17.63
C GLN A 53 23.55 18.28 17.90
N ASP A 54 24.41 18.18 18.92
CA ASP A 54 25.36 19.24 19.29
C ASP A 54 26.54 19.42 18.32
N THR A 55 26.76 18.49 17.38
CA THR A 55 27.89 18.56 16.42
C THR A 55 27.50 19.20 15.07
N TYR A 56 26.20 19.32 14.77
CA TYR A 56 25.70 19.74 13.44
C TYR A 56 24.85 21.01 13.44
N ASN A 57 24.90 21.81 14.52
CA ASN A 57 24.23 23.11 14.57
C ASN A 57 24.92 24.10 13.62
N SER A 58 24.43 24.20 12.38
CA SER A 58 24.76 25.32 11.50
C SER A 58 23.94 26.56 11.90
N CYS A 59 24.52 27.75 11.82
CA CYS A 59 23.81 29.01 12.07
C CYS A 59 22.60 29.24 11.14
N TYR A 60 22.48 28.45 10.06
CA TYR A 60 21.39 28.54 9.08
C TYR A 60 20.16 27.69 9.42
N GLY A 61 20.21 26.83 10.45
CA GLY A 61 19.07 26.00 10.85
C GLY A 61 18.76 24.87 9.84
N GLU A 62 19.78 24.30 9.21
CA GLU A 62 19.59 23.16 8.30
C GLU A 62 19.42 21.85 9.08
N CYS A 63 18.34 21.12 8.82
CA CYS A 63 18.12 19.79 9.35
C CYS A 63 18.73 18.75 8.40
N VAL A 64 20.01 18.43 8.61
CA VAL A 64 20.72 17.42 7.81
C VAL A 64 20.68 16.08 8.54
N VAL A 65 19.88 15.14 8.02
CA VAL A 65 19.86 13.76 8.52
C VAL A 65 20.99 12.99 7.84
N VAL A 66 22.09 12.80 8.56
CA VAL A 66 23.22 11.98 8.08
C VAL A 66 22.94 10.51 8.38
N ILE A 67 22.66 9.73 7.32
CA ILE A 67 22.45 8.29 7.41
C ILE A 67 23.69 7.58 6.90
N ASN A 68 24.28 6.70 7.72
CA ASN A 68 25.41 5.87 7.30
C ASN A 68 25.02 4.96 6.12
N PHE A 69 25.97 4.65 5.23
CA PHE A 69 25.71 3.79 4.06
C PHE A 69 25.07 2.45 4.44
N ALA A 70 25.54 1.80 5.51
CA ALA A 70 24.97 0.54 5.99
C ALA A 70 23.50 0.69 6.45
N THR A 71 23.19 1.75 7.20
CA THR A 71 21.81 2.05 7.63
C THR A 71 20.92 2.41 6.45
N GLY A 72 21.43 3.16 5.47
CA GLY A 72 20.75 3.47 4.22
C GLY A 72 20.46 2.21 3.40
N ALA A 73 21.42 1.27 3.32
CA ALA A 73 21.24 -0.01 2.62
C ALA A 73 20.12 -0.84 3.25
N VAL A 74 20.14 -0.95 4.58
CA VAL A 74 19.10 -1.63 5.35
C VAL A 74 17.75 -0.97 5.12
N ASP A 75 17.70 0.38 5.06
CA ASP A 75 16.47 1.12 4.81
C ASP A 75 15.89 0.84 3.43
N VAL A 76 16.72 0.88 2.37
CA VAL A 76 16.28 0.56 1.01
C VAL A 76 15.74 -0.88 0.93
N VAL A 77 16.43 -1.84 1.56
CA VAL A 77 16.01 -3.24 1.54
C VAL A 77 14.67 -3.43 2.25
N LEU A 78 14.51 -2.84 3.44
CA LEU A 78 13.34 -3.07 4.29
C LEU A 78 12.11 -2.25 3.87
N THR A 79 12.28 -1.01 3.43
CA THR A 79 11.16 -0.11 3.12
C THR A 79 10.72 -0.21 1.67
N PHE A 80 11.62 -0.58 0.76
CA PHE A 80 11.37 -0.61 -0.67
C PHE A 80 11.44 -2.02 -1.25
N ILE A 81 12.62 -2.65 -1.27
CA ILE A 81 12.84 -3.92 -2.00
C ILE A 81 11.97 -5.06 -1.45
N GLY A 82 11.99 -5.28 -0.13
CA GLY A 82 11.23 -6.34 0.52
C GLY A 82 9.72 -6.22 0.28
N PRO A 83 9.09 -5.08 0.59
CA PRO A 83 7.68 -4.85 0.34
C PRO A 83 7.28 -5.04 -1.13
N ILE A 84 8.08 -4.54 -2.07
CA ILE A 84 7.82 -4.67 -3.51
C ILE A 84 7.90 -6.13 -3.95
N ALA A 85 8.93 -6.86 -3.54
CA ALA A 85 9.09 -8.27 -3.90
C ALA A 85 7.88 -9.10 -3.44
N VAL A 86 7.44 -8.91 -2.19
CA VAL A 86 6.26 -9.59 -1.64
C VAL A 86 5.01 -9.23 -2.44
N ILE A 87 4.81 -7.94 -2.71
CA ILE A 87 3.68 -7.44 -3.50
C ILE A 87 3.67 -8.10 -4.89
N VAL A 88 4.76 -8.03 -5.65
CA VAL A 88 4.86 -8.59 -7.01
C VAL A 88 4.56 -10.09 -7.02
N VAL A 89 5.12 -10.86 -6.09
CA VAL A 89 4.86 -12.29 -5.96
C VAL A 89 3.37 -12.57 -5.73
N LEU A 90 2.74 -11.85 -4.81
CA LEU A 90 1.30 -12.00 -4.52
C LEU A 90 0.45 -11.66 -5.74
N TYR A 91 0.75 -10.57 -6.46
CA TYR A 91 -0.01 -10.18 -7.65
C TYR A 91 0.17 -11.17 -8.80
N MET A 92 1.38 -11.72 -8.99
CA MET A 92 1.60 -12.76 -9.99
C MET A 92 0.76 -14.00 -9.69
N LYS A 93 0.69 -14.43 -8.42
CA LYS A 93 -0.18 -15.54 -7.99
C LYS A 93 -1.66 -15.23 -8.23
N VAL A 94 -2.13 -14.02 -7.89
CA VAL A 94 -3.50 -13.56 -8.16
C VAL A 94 -3.80 -13.57 -9.67
N PHE A 95 -2.88 -13.09 -10.49
CA PHE A 95 -3.05 -13.04 -11.95
C PHE A 95 -3.16 -14.45 -12.53
N VAL A 96 -2.26 -15.36 -12.14
CA VAL A 96 -2.30 -16.77 -12.56
C VAL A 96 -3.63 -17.42 -12.20
N VAL A 97 -4.11 -17.25 -10.97
CA VAL A 97 -5.40 -17.78 -10.52
C VAL A 97 -6.57 -17.14 -11.29
N ALA A 98 -6.53 -15.83 -11.55
CA ALA A 98 -7.58 -15.17 -12.32
C ALA A 98 -7.62 -15.64 -13.78
N VAL A 99 -6.47 -15.93 -14.38
CA VAL A 99 -6.36 -16.47 -15.75
C VAL A 99 -6.80 -17.92 -15.81
N SER A 100 -6.40 -18.76 -14.85
CA SER A 100 -6.84 -20.16 -14.79
C SER A 100 -8.36 -20.27 -14.62
N GLN A 101 -8.94 -19.44 -13.74
CA GLN A 101 -10.40 -19.36 -13.56
C GLN A 101 -11.12 -18.84 -14.81
N ALA A 102 -10.55 -17.86 -15.53
CA ALA A 102 -11.14 -17.37 -16.78
C ALA A 102 -11.11 -18.43 -17.90
N ARG A 103 -10.04 -19.25 -17.97
CA ARG A 103 -9.92 -20.37 -18.91
C ARG A 103 -10.91 -21.49 -18.56
N ALA A 104 -11.02 -21.89 -17.29
CA ALA A 104 -11.97 -22.90 -16.83
C ALA A 104 -13.45 -22.47 -16.94
N MET A 105 -13.72 -21.16 -16.91
CA MET A 105 -15.08 -20.64 -17.10
C MET A 105 -15.51 -20.64 -18.57
N LYS A 106 -14.57 -20.50 -19.51
CA LYS A 106 -14.85 -20.62 -20.95
C LYS A 106 -15.26 -22.04 -21.37
N SER A 107 -14.91 -23.07 -20.59
CA SER A 107 -15.27 -24.47 -20.89
C SER A 107 -16.61 -24.92 -20.29
N HIS A 108 -17.26 -24.13 -19.43
CA HIS A 108 -18.52 -24.51 -18.75
C HIS A 108 -19.67 -23.50 -18.94
N ILE A 109 -19.78 -22.91 -20.14
CA ILE A 109 -20.91 -22.06 -20.52
C ILE A 109 -22.05 -22.96 -21.02
N ALA A 110 -22.84 -23.55 -20.12
CA ALA A 110 -24.15 -24.10 -20.51
C ALA A 110 -25.21 -24.25 -19.39
N ALA A 111 -24.89 -24.34 -18.09
CA ALA A 111 -25.86 -24.99 -17.18
C ALA A 111 -26.37 -24.26 -15.92
N VAL A 112 -25.91 -23.06 -15.49
CA VAL A 112 -26.35 -22.53 -14.17
C VAL A 112 -26.62 -21.00 -14.16
N THR A 113 -27.84 -20.62 -14.55
CA THR A 113 -28.19 -19.24 -14.95
C THR A 113 -28.49 -18.25 -13.80
N ARG A 114 -28.50 -18.66 -12.51
CA ARG A 114 -28.79 -17.69 -11.41
C ARG A 114 -27.68 -17.59 -10.35
N GLN A 115 -27.18 -18.72 -9.86
CA GLN A 115 -26.07 -18.77 -8.89
C GLN A 115 -24.71 -18.53 -9.56
N GLY A 116 -24.59 -18.87 -10.85
CA GLY A 116 -23.44 -18.53 -11.69
C GLY A 116 -23.32 -17.02 -11.91
N SER A 117 -24.43 -16.32 -12.17
CA SER A 117 -24.44 -14.87 -12.42
C SER A 117 -23.88 -14.06 -11.25
N VAL A 118 -24.34 -14.32 -10.02
CA VAL A 118 -23.85 -13.64 -8.79
C VAL A 118 -22.38 -13.96 -8.51
N ARG A 119 -21.95 -15.21 -8.71
CA ARG A 119 -20.55 -15.61 -8.52
C ARG A 119 -19.64 -15.00 -9.59
N VAL A 120 -20.14 -14.84 -10.82
CA VAL A 120 -19.44 -14.20 -11.94
C VAL A 120 -19.31 -12.69 -11.72
N THR A 121 -20.37 -12.02 -11.23
CA THR A 121 -20.30 -10.59 -10.90
C THR A 121 -19.35 -10.30 -9.74
N ALA A 122 -19.38 -11.09 -8.67
CA ALA A 122 -18.44 -10.98 -7.56
C ALA A 122 -16.98 -11.21 -8.00
N ARG A 123 -16.72 -12.23 -8.83
CA ARG A 123 -15.37 -12.44 -9.39
C ARG A 123 -14.91 -11.29 -10.29
N LYS A 124 -15.83 -10.70 -11.06
CA LYS A 124 -15.53 -9.55 -11.94
C LYS A 124 -15.21 -8.30 -11.12
N SER A 125 -15.90 -8.05 -10.00
CA SER A 125 -15.59 -6.93 -9.10
C SER A 125 -14.24 -7.12 -8.39
N GLU A 126 -13.94 -8.33 -7.92
CA GLU A 126 -12.64 -8.63 -7.30
C GLU A 126 -11.48 -8.49 -8.29
N ARG A 127 -11.66 -8.91 -9.55
CA ARG A 127 -10.64 -8.71 -10.60
C ARG A 127 -10.41 -7.24 -10.92
N LYS A 128 -11.48 -6.43 -10.89
CA LYS A 128 -11.40 -4.97 -11.06
C LYS A 128 -10.62 -4.35 -9.88
N ALA A 129 -10.89 -4.77 -8.65
CA ALA A 129 -10.15 -4.33 -7.46
C ALA A 129 -8.67 -4.76 -7.50
N ALA A 130 -8.35 -5.98 -7.96
CA ALA A 130 -6.97 -6.41 -8.16
C ALA A 130 -6.22 -5.58 -9.22
N ARG A 131 -6.88 -5.25 -10.34
CA ARG A 131 -6.31 -4.37 -11.38
C ARG A 131 -6.00 -2.99 -10.82
N THR A 132 -6.92 -2.42 -10.04
CA THR A 132 -6.69 -1.17 -9.32
C THR A 132 -5.43 -1.25 -8.48
N LEU A 133 -5.28 -2.29 -7.67
CA LEU A 133 -4.13 -2.41 -6.80
C LEU A 133 -2.82 -2.58 -7.57
N GLY A 134 -2.83 -3.25 -8.73
CA GLY A 134 -1.70 -3.25 -9.65
C GLY A 134 -1.30 -1.84 -10.08
N ILE A 135 -2.27 -0.96 -10.37
CA ILE A 135 -2.00 0.46 -10.67
C ILE A 135 -1.36 1.15 -9.46
N VAL A 136 -1.87 0.91 -8.24
CA VAL A 136 -1.29 1.47 -7.00
C VAL A 136 0.17 1.09 -6.85
N VAL A 137 0.51 -0.17 -7.13
CA VAL A 137 1.88 -0.68 -7.03
C VAL A 137 2.79 0.00 -8.06
N VAL A 138 2.33 0.13 -9.31
CA VAL A 138 3.11 0.82 -10.36
C VAL A 138 3.34 2.29 -10.00
N VAL A 139 2.31 2.97 -9.52
CA VAL A 139 2.44 4.38 -9.08
C VAL A 139 3.37 4.50 -7.89
N PHE A 140 3.25 3.61 -6.89
CA PHE A 140 4.16 3.54 -5.76
C PHE A 140 5.62 3.38 -6.20
N LEU A 141 5.89 2.48 -7.16
CA LEU A 141 7.22 2.28 -7.74
C LEU A 141 7.76 3.54 -8.41
N ILE A 142 6.94 4.22 -9.22
CA ILE A 142 7.32 5.47 -9.90
C ILE A 142 7.62 6.58 -8.89
N CYS A 143 6.85 6.67 -7.81
CA CYS A 143 7.05 7.68 -6.78
C CYS A 143 8.28 7.41 -5.89
N PHE A 144 8.62 6.15 -5.63
CA PHE A 144 9.71 5.77 -4.72
C PHE A 144 11.06 5.59 -5.43
N CYS A 145 11.09 5.07 -6.66
CA CYS A 145 12.34 4.80 -7.40
C CYS A 145 13.29 6.01 -7.48
N PRO A 146 12.83 7.24 -7.78
CA PRO A 146 13.73 8.40 -7.94
C PRO A 146 14.43 8.79 -6.65
N SER A 147 13.81 8.54 -5.49
CA SER A 147 14.37 8.86 -4.18
C SER A 147 15.54 7.94 -3.79
N PHE A 148 15.57 6.69 -4.29
CA PHE A 148 16.62 5.71 -3.97
C PHE A 148 17.70 5.58 -5.05
N TYR A 149 17.49 6.19 -6.22
CA TYR A 149 18.43 6.14 -7.34
C TYR A 149 19.87 6.61 -6.99
N PRO A 150 20.08 7.72 -6.25
CA PRO A 150 21.43 8.16 -5.89
C PRO A 150 22.18 7.16 -5.01
N PHE A 151 21.45 6.54 -4.07
CA PHE A 151 21.99 5.51 -3.18
C PHE A 151 22.42 4.25 -3.95
N LEU A 152 21.64 3.84 -4.96
CA LEU A 152 21.94 2.66 -5.79
C LEU A 152 23.10 2.86 -6.77
N MET A 153 23.38 4.10 -7.19
CA MET A 153 24.45 4.43 -8.12
C MET A 153 25.79 4.70 -7.44
N GLY A 154 25.85 4.66 -6.10
CA GLY A 154 27.07 4.95 -5.35
C GLY A 154 27.59 6.37 -5.57
N GLN A 155 26.74 7.29 -6.03
CA GLN A 155 27.10 8.70 -6.21
C GLN A 155 27.00 9.40 -4.86
N ASP A 156 28.05 10.17 -4.52
CA ASP A 156 28.00 11.11 -3.41
C ASP A 156 26.80 12.05 -3.60
N MET A 157 26.14 12.42 -2.49
CA MET A 157 24.93 13.27 -2.38
C MET A 157 25.06 14.66 -3.06
N SER A 158 26.15 14.94 -3.77
CA SER A 158 26.50 16.17 -4.48
C SER A 158 25.94 16.26 -5.90
N THR A 159 25.30 15.21 -6.44
CA THR A 159 24.62 15.29 -7.75
C THR A 159 23.36 16.15 -7.67
N SER A 160 23.52 17.45 -8.01
CA SER A 160 22.51 18.49 -8.22
C SER A 160 21.33 18.46 -7.23
N GLY A 161 21.29 19.41 -6.28
CA GLY A 161 20.19 19.52 -5.30
C GLY A 161 18.78 19.44 -5.91
N ALA A 162 18.61 19.83 -7.18
CA ALA A 162 17.36 19.66 -7.95
C ALA A 162 16.86 18.21 -8.06
N PHE A 163 17.74 17.22 -8.29
CA PHE A 163 17.33 15.81 -8.41
C PHE A 163 16.91 15.23 -7.06
N SER A 164 17.62 15.60 -5.98
CA SER A 164 17.26 15.22 -4.60
C SER A 164 15.93 15.84 -4.18
N ILE A 165 15.72 17.14 -4.45
CA ILE A 165 14.45 17.84 -4.19
C ILE A 165 13.30 17.17 -4.95
N PHE A 166 13.49 16.89 -6.25
CA PHE A 166 12.47 16.21 -7.06
C PHE A 166 12.11 14.82 -6.51
N GLY A 167 13.10 14.03 -6.08
CA GLY A 167 12.88 12.74 -5.44
C GLY A 167 12.09 12.82 -4.13
N VAL A 168 12.33 13.85 -3.31
CA VAL A 168 11.58 14.10 -2.07
C VAL A 168 10.14 14.52 -2.36
N TRP A 169 9.91 15.40 -3.34
CA TRP A 169 8.57 15.80 -3.76
C TRP A 169 7.76 14.61 -4.29
N LEU A 170 8.38 13.74 -5.09
CA LEU A 170 7.72 12.52 -5.57
C LEU A 170 7.37 11.54 -4.44
N LEU A 171 8.23 11.41 -3.43
CA LEU A 171 7.97 10.62 -2.25
C LEU A 171 6.73 11.13 -1.49
N TYR A 172 6.62 12.45 -1.30
CA TYR A 172 5.46 13.06 -0.64
C TYR A 172 4.18 12.92 -1.47
N CYS A 173 4.28 13.03 -2.80
CA CYS A 173 3.15 12.81 -3.69
C CYS A 173 2.52 11.41 -3.52
N ASN A 174 3.31 10.37 -3.17
CA ASN A 174 2.76 9.04 -2.89
C ASN A 174 1.67 9.06 -1.80
N SER A 175 1.84 9.86 -0.76
CA SER A 175 0.83 10.00 0.31
C SER A 175 -0.47 10.62 -0.22
N CYS A 176 -0.38 11.59 -1.13
CA CYS A 176 -1.52 12.26 -1.76
C CYS A 176 -2.26 11.36 -2.76
N ILE A 177 -1.53 10.51 -3.47
CA ILE A 177 -2.09 9.64 -4.50
C ILE A 177 -2.91 8.49 -3.88
N ASN A 178 -2.58 8.05 -2.67
CA ASN A 178 -3.31 6.98 -1.97
C ASN A 178 -4.82 7.29 -1.80
N PRO A 179 -5.26 8.41 -1.20
CA PRO A 179 -6.68 8.80 -1.16
C PRO A 179 -7.34 8.91 -2.52
N VAL A 180 -6.64 9.46 -3.53
CA VAL A 180 -7.14 9.62 -4.90
C VAL A 180 -7.45 8.26 -5.51
N ILE A 181 -6.52 7.32 -5.40
CA ILE A 181 -6.71 5.94 -5.82
C ILE A 181 -7.91 5.32 -5.10
N TYR A 182 -7.98 5.43 -3.77
CA TYR A 182 -9.09 4.82 -3.03
C TYR A 182 -10.44 5.43 -3.47
N ALA A 183 -10.49 6.76 -3.62
CA ALA A 183 -11.66 7.45 -4.15
C ALA A 183 -12.02 6.93 -5.54
N PHE A 184 -11.09 6.85 -6.50
CA PHE A 184 -11.43 6.45 -7.86
C PHE A 184 -11.87 5.00 -7.98
N PHE A 185 -11.31 4.09 -7.18
CA PHE A 185 -11.47 2.66 -7.44
C PHE A 185 -12.37 1.93 -6.44
N TYR A 186 -12.67 2.53 -5.29
CA TYR A 186 -13.47 1.91 -4.24
C TYR A 186 -14.80 2.67 -4.03
N PRO A 187 -15.92 2.18 -4.58
CA PRO A 187 -17.23 2.85 -4.46
C PRO A 187 -17.68 3.03 -3.01
N TRP A 188 -17.44 2.04 -2.15
CA TRP A 188 -17.69 2.13 -0.70
C TRP A 188 -16.85 3.23 -0.01
N PHE A 189 -15.61 3.44 -0.45
CA PHE A 189 -14.76 4.52 0.05
C PHE A 189 -15.31 5.89 -0.35
N ARG A 190 -15.80 6.06 -1.58
CA ARG A 190 -16.51 7.29 -2.00
C ARG A 190 -17.75 7.56 -1.14
N LYS A 191 -18.57 6.53 -0.87
CA LYS A 191 -19.75 6.66 0.01
C LYS A 191 -19.33 7.07 1.41
N SER A 192 -18.28 6.47 1.96
CA SER A 192 -17.75 6.79 3.28
C SER A 192 -17.23 8.23 3.36
N ILE A 193 -16.42 8.66 2.39
CA ILE A 193 -15.94 10.05 2.29
C ILE A 193 -17.11 11.02 2.21
N LYS A 194 -18.13 10.70 1.40
CA LYS A 194 -19.33 11.53 1.28
C LYS A 194 -20.02 11.70 2.63
N LEU A 195 -20.25 10.61 3.37
CA LEU A 195 -20.86 10.63 4.70
C LEU A 195 -20.05 11.43 5.73
N ILE A 196 -18.71 11.36 5.66
CA ILE A 196 -17.80 12.14 6.51
C ILE A 196 -17.93 13.63 6.18
N VAL A 197 -17.84 13.99 4.91
CA VAL A 197 -17.87 15.40 4.45
C VAL A 197 -19.25 16.03 4.64
N THR A 198 -20.33 15.27 4.47
CA THR A 198 -21.71 15.74 4.74
C THR A 198 -22.05 15.74 6.24
N LEU A 199 -21.09 15.38 7.11
CA LEU A 199 -21.26 15.27 8.57
C LEU A 199 -22.40 14.33 8.99
N GLN A 200 -22.83 13.44 8.09
CA GLN A 200 -23.90 12.48 8.37
C GLN A 200 -23.47 11.43 9.41
N ILE A 201 -22.16 11.26 9.63
CA ILE A 201 -21.60 10.46 10.72
C ILE A 201 -21.94 11.00 12.12
N LEU A 202 -22.27 12.29 12.25
CA LEU A 202 -22.59 12.94 13.54
C LEU A 202 -24.09 12.89 13.86
N GLN A 203 -24.93 12.36 12.96
CA GLN A 203 -26.37 12.25 13.19
C GLN A 203 -26.66 11.12 14.18
N HIS A 204 -27.71 11.28 14.99
CA HIS A 204 -28.04 10.39 16.12
C HIS A 204 -28.30 8.92 15.74
N ASN A 205 -28.56 8.63 14.45
CA ASN A 205 -28.79 7.28 13.91
C ASN A 205 -27.61 6.76 13.04
N SER A 206 -26.43 7.40 13.12
CA SER A 206 -25.29 7.07 12.25
C SER A 206 -24.64 5.71 12.55
N CYS A 207 -24.81 5.19 13.77
CA CYS A 207 -24.28 3.89 14.19
C CYS A 207 -24.85 2.69 13.41
N ASP A 208 -26.08 2.83 12.89
CA ASP A 208 -26.78 1.77 12.13
C ASP A 208 -26.67 1.94 10.61
N ALA A 209 -25.89 2.94 10.14
CA ALA A 209 -25.75 3.21 8.72
C ALA A 209 -25.00 2.08 8.00
N HIS A 210 -25.72 1.33 7.17
CA HIS A 210 -25.13 0.29 6.31
C HIS A 210 -24.33 0.93 5.15
N ILE A 211 -23.00 0.97 5.30
CA ILE A 211 -22.07 1.56 4.30
C ILE A 211 -21.68 0.56 3.18
N LEU A 212 -22.00 -0.73 3.34
CA LEU A 212 -21.77 -1.78 2.33
C LEU A 212 -23.03 -2.07 1.50
#